data_AF-A0A7K7PNL4-F1
#
_entry.id   AF-A0A7K7PNL4-F1
#
_cell.length_a   1.000
_cell.length_b   1.000
_cell.length_c   1.000
_cell.angle_alpha   90.00
_cell.angle_beta   90.00
_cell.angle_gamma   90.00
#
_symmetry.space_group_name_H-M   'P 1'
#
loop_
_entity.id
_entity.type
_entity.pdbx_description
1 polymer ?
#
loop_
_entity_poly.entity_id
_entity_poly.type
_entity_poly.pdbx_seq_one_letter_code
_entity_poly.pdbx_strand_id
1 'polypeptide(L)'
;NKPEWYLTQVLMWIGNHSKFLDDKIQPILDKAGSSVNAGLEFSRALVMLILEKLAADIPCLLYDDTLFCHLVDEVLLFERELYSVHGYLSSFPSCMHILSEESCFQRWLTVEKK
;
A
#
# COMPACT_ATOMS: atom_id res chain seq x y z
N ASN A 1 3.75 15.43 -8.33
CA ASN A 1 3.35 14.07 -7.93
C ASN A 1 4.08 13.75 -6.65
N LYS A 2 3.36 13.64 -5.54
CA LYS A 2 3.92 13.48 -4.20
C LYS A 2 3.37 12.18 -3.61
N PRO A 3 4.06 11.05 -3.78
CA PRO A 3 3.53 9.74 -3.38
C PRO A 3 3.17 9.68 -1.90
N GLU A 4 3.90 10.41 -1.06
CA GLU A 4 3.67 10.50 0.37
C GLU A 4 2.24 10.94 0.73
N TRP A 5 1.58 11.72 -0.14
CA TRP A 5 0.22 12.19 0.10
C TRP A 5 -0.77 11.04 0.09
N TYR A 6 -0.85 10.30 -1.02
CA TYR A 6 -1.85 9.24 -1.13
C TYR A 6 -1.52 8.05 -0.24
N LEU A 7 -0.23 7.75 -0.02
CA LEU A 7 0.21 6.68 0.88
C LEU A 7 -0.21 6.98 2.32
N THR A 8 0.08 8.20 2.80
CA THR A 8 -0.34 8.65 4.13
C THR A 8 -1.86 8.71 4.26
N GLN A 9 -2.58 9.18 3.23
CA GLN A 9 -4.05 9.20 3.26
C GLN A 9 -4.63 7.79 3.45
N VAL A 10 -4.10 6.79 2.75
CA VAL A 10 -4.58 5.40 2.88
C VAL A 10 -4.30 4.85 4.28
N LEU A 11 -3.11 5.05 4.84
CA LEU A 11 -2.81 4.64 6.22
C LEU A 11 -3.78 5.30 7.23
N MET A 12 -4.02 6.61 7.08
CA MET A 12 -4.99 7.32 7.91
C MET A 12 -6.41 6.78 7.75
N TRP A 13 -6.85 6.45 6.52
CA TRP A 13 -8.17 5.85 6.31
C TRP A 13 -8.28 4.47 6.96
N ILE A 14 -7.26 3.62 6.85
CA ILE A 14 -7.22 2.32 7.53
C ILE A 14 -7.35 2.52 9.04
N GLY A 15 -6.51 3.37 9.62
CA GLY A 15 -6.52 3.67 11.06
C GLY A 15 -7.84 4.27 11.54
N ASN A 16 -8.34 5.30 10.88
CA ASN A 16 -9.54 6.04 11.30
C ASN A 16 -10.82 5.21 11.20
N HIS A 17 -10.89 4.22 10.30
CA HIS A 17 -12.08 3.37 10.13
C HIS A 17 -12.02 2.06 10.91
N SER A 18 -10.85 1.66 11.44
CA SER A 18 -10.66 0.42 12.21
C SER A 18 -11.77 0.20 13.27
N LYS A 19 -11.96 1.16 14.18
CA LYS A 19 -12.97 1.08 15.24
C LYS A 19 -14.40 0.91 14.70
N PHE A 20 -14.75 1.60 13.61
CA PHE A 20 -16.07 1.47 13.02
C PHE A 20 -16.26 0.08 12.41
N LEU A 21 -15.25 -0.44 11.71
CA LEU A 21 -15.28 -1.78 11.14
C LEU A 21 -15.43 -2.84 12.23
N ASP A 22 -14.65 -2.73 13.30
CA ASP A 22 -14.69 -3.68 14.42
C ASP A 22 -16.00 -3.60 15.23
N ASP A 23 -16.45 -2.39 15.57
CA ASP A 23 -17.60 -2.20 16.46
C ASP A 23 -18.95 -2.31 15.74
N LYS A 24 -18.99 -2.11 14.42
CA LYS A 24 -20.24 -2.03 13.63
C LYS A 24 -20.34 -3.06 12.52
N ILE A 25 -19.29 -3.25 11.74
CA ILE A 25 -19.36 -4.10 10.54
C ILE A 25 -19.07 -5.56 10.87
N GLN A 26 -18.00 -5.84 11.62
CA GLN A 26 -17.63 -7.21 12.01
C GLN A 26 -18.79 -7.96 12.70
N PRO A 27 -19.54 -7.37 13.65
CA PRO A 27 -20.65 -8.08 14.30
C PRO A 27 -21.81 -8.43 13.36
N ILE A 28 -21.97 -7.69 12.24
CA ILE A 28 -22.96 -8.00 11.21
C ILE A 28 -22.48 -9.19 10.39
N LEU A 29 -21.20 -9.22 10.01
CA LEU A 29 -20.58 -10.35 9.31
C LEU A 29 -20.61 -11.62 10.16
N ASP A 30 -20.30 -11.52 11.45
CA ASP A 30 -20.31 -12.64 12.38
C ASP A 30 -21.71 -13.23 12.52
N LYS A 31 -22.75 -12.38 12.64
CA LYS A 31 -24.16 -12.81 12.66
C LYS A 31 -24.60 -13.48 11.36
N ALA A 32 -24.01 -13.09 10.24
CA ALA A 32 -24.24 -13.71 8.94
C ALA A 32 -23.43 -15.01 8.75
N GLY A 33 -22.60 -15.41 9.73
CA GLY A 33 -21.75 -16.60 9.65
C GLY A 33 -20.57 -16.44 8.67
N SER A 34 -20.21 -15.20 8.32
CA SER A 34 -19.05 -14.92 7.46
C SER A 34 -17.76 -15.09 8.23
N SER A 35 -16.76 -15.74 7.63
CA SER A 35 -15.39 -15.85 8.18
C SER A 35 -14.50 -14.65 7.84
N VAL A 36 -15.05 -13.64 7.16
CA VAL A 36 -14.30 -12.47 6.69
C VAL A 36 -13.99 -11.53 7.84
N ASN A 37 -12.75 -11.02 7.87
CA ASN A 37 -12.36 -9.90 8.71
C ASN A 37 -12.58 -8.58 7.96
N ALA A 38 -13.51 -7.73 8.44
CA ALA A 38 -13.89 -6.48 7.80
C ALA A 38 -12.72 -5.49 7.69
N GLY A 39 -11.91 -5.35 8.74
CA GLY A 39 -10.75 -4.46 8.78
C GLY A 39 -9.68 -4.84 7.76
N LEU A 40 -9.39 -6.14 7.66
CA LEU A 40 -8.41 -6.67 6.71
C LEU A 40 -8.88 -6.51 5.27
N GLU A 41 -10.15 -6.80 4.96
CA GLU A 41 -10.68 -6.62 3.60
C GLU A 41 -10.77 -5.15 3.19
N PHE A 42 -11.14 -4.26 4.13
CA PHE A 42 -11.12 -2.82 3.88
C PHE A 42 -9.70 -2.33 3.56
N SER A 43 -8.73 -2.75 4.36
CA SER A 43 -7.31 -2.42 4.13
C SER A 43 -6.83 -2.96 2.78
N ARG A 44 -7.21 -4.19 2.44
CA ARG A 44 -6.86 -4.84 1.16
C ARG A 44 -7.39 -4.05 -0.03
N ALA A 45 -8.64 -3.60 0.04
CA ALA A 45 -9.24 -2.80 -1.01
C ALA A 45 -8.51 -1.46 -1.21
N LEU A 46 -8.14 -0.78 -0.12
CA LEU A 46 -7.38 0.48 -0.20
C LEU A 46 -5.96 0.29 -0.75
N VAL A 47 -5.29 -0.80 -0.37
CA VAL A 47 -3.96 -1.14 -0.93
C VAL A 47 -4.06 -1.44 -2.42
N MET A 48 -5.12 -2.10 -2.89
CA MET A 48 -5.33 -2.30 -4.34
C MET A 48 -5.42 -0.96 -5.10
N LEU A 49 -6.06 0.07 -4.53
CA LEU A 49 -6.06 1.41 -5.13
C LEU A 49 -4.67 2.03 -5.20
N ILE A 50 -3.83 1.79 -4.18
CA ILE A 50 -2.42 2.22 -4.21
C ILE A 50 -1.66 1.52 -5.32
N LEU A 51 -1.86 0.21 -5.50
CA LEU A 51 -1.20 -0.55 -6.57
C LEU A 51 -1.55 -0.01 -7.95
N GLU A 52 -2.83 0.24 -8.21
CA GLU A 52 -3.28 0.86 -9.46
C GLU A 52 -2.66 2.24 -9.67
N LYS A 53 -2.59 3.05 -8.60
CA LYS A 53 -2.02 4.39 -8.66
C LYS A 53 -0.51 4.38 -8.91
N LEU A 54 0.23 3.50 -8.24
CA LEU A 54 1.66 3.30 -8.42
C LEU A 54 1.97 2.83 -9.84
N ALA A 55 1.23 1.86 -10.36
CA ALA A 55 1.41 1.36 -11.73
C ALA A 55 1.21 2.47 -12.78
N ALA A 56 0.30 3.42 -12.53
CA ALA A 56 0.10 4.58 -13.39
C ALA A 56 1.20 5.65 -13.26
N ASP A 57 1.72 5.87 -12.04
CA ASP A 57 2.68 6.94 -11.77
C ASP A 57 4.13 6.54 -12.12
N ILE A 58 4.54 5.30 -11.87
CA ILE A 58 5.93 4.83 -12.05
C ILE A 58 6.48 5.08 -13.45
N PRO A 59 5.80 4.76 -14.56
CA PRO A 59 6.35 4.96 -15.91
C PRO A 59 6.80 6.40 -16.16
N CYS A 60 6.12 7.38 -15.58
CA CYS A 60 6.48 8.80 -15.70
C CYS A 60 7.66 9.20 -14.80
N LEU A 61 7.87 8.49 -13.69
CA LEU A 61 8.89 8.78 -12.69
C LEU A 61 10.24 8.11 -12.98
N LEU A 62 10.26 7.05 -13.79
CA LEU A 62 11.49 6.33 -14.18
C LEU A 62 12.53 7.20 -14.90
N TYR A 63 12.17 8.41 -15.36
CA TYR A 63 13.05 9.34 -16.05
C TYR A 63 13.78 10.32 -15.13
N ASP A 64 13.39 10.43 -13.86
CA ASP A 64 14.00 11.32 -12.86
C ASP A 64 14.46 10.51 -11.65
N ASP A 65 15.79 10.40 -11.48
CA ASP A 65 16.40 9.60 -10.42
C ASP A 65 15.97 10.08 -9.02
N THR A 66 15.82 11.39 -8.82
CA THR A 66 15.47 11.95 -7.51
C THR A 66 14.03 11.61 -7.15
N LEU A 67 13.10 11.79 -8.10
CA LEU A 67 11.70 11.45 -7.88
C LEU A 67 11.47 9.96 -7.74
N PHE A 68 12.23 9.14 -8.47
CA PHE A 68 12.15 7.69 -8.37
C PHE A 68 12.66 7.18 -7.01
N CYS A 69 13.82 7.65 -6.54
CA CYS A 69 14.31 7.29 -5.20
C CYS A 69 13.33 7.69 -4.10
N HIS A 70 12.81 8.92 -4.17
CA HIS A 70 11.80 9.39 -3.22
C HIS A 70 10.56 8.50 -3.22
N LEU A 71 10.07 8.07 -4.39
CA LEU A 71 8.97 7.12 -4.47
C LEU A 71 9.28 5.79 -3.77
N VAL A 72 10.47 5.22 -4.03
CA VAL A 72 10.88 3.93 -3.43
C VAL A 72 10.91 4.05 -1.90
N ASP A 73 11.51 5.11 -1.37
CA ASP A 73 11.57 5.35 0.07
C ASP A 73 10.17 5.45 0.69
N GLU A 74 9.28 6.24 0.10
CA GLU A 74 7.91 6.41 0.58
C GLU A 74 7.12 5.10 0.53
N VAL A 75 7.28 4.28 -0.51
CA VAL A 75 6.63 2.96 -0.60
C VAL A 75 7.16 2.00 0.47
N LEU A 76 8.47 1.99 0.72
CA LEU A 76 9.06 1.15 1.78
C LEU A 76 8.60 1.59 3.17
N LEU A 77 8.48 2.89 3.42
CA LEU A 77 7.94 3.44 4.66
C LEU A 77 6.47 3.05 4.84
N PHE A 78 5.67 3.20 3.79
CA PHE A 78 4.26 2.81 3.78
C PHE A 78 4.08 1.33 4.09
N GLU A 79 4.81 0.43 3.40
CA GLU A 79 4.73 -1.01 3.63
C GLU A 79 5.07 -1.35 5.08
N ARG A 80 6.17 -0.79 5.61
CA ARG A 80 6.57 -1.02 6.99
C ARG A 80 5.45 -0.64 7.98
N GLU A 81 4.84 0.53 7.81
CA GLU A 81 3.76 0.99 8.69
C GLU A 81 2.49 0.15 8.54
N LEU A 82 2.11 -0.17 7.30
CA LEU A 82 0.97 -1.02 6.97
C LEU A 82 1.03 -2.38 7.70
N TYR A 83 2.19 -3.04 7.71
CA TYR A 83 2.36 -4.31 8.43
C TYR A 83 2.48 -4.12 9.94
N SER A 84 3.32 -3.19 10.40
CA SER A 84 3.67 -3.08 11.83
C SER A 84 2.59 -2.41 12.68
N VAL A 85 1.85 -1.46 12.13
CA VAL A 85 0.83 -0.69 12.86
C VAL A 85 -0.57 -1.20 12.55
N HIS A 86 -0.86 -1.52 11.29
CA HIS A 86 -2.21 -1.89 10.86
C HIS A 86 -2.44 -3.41 10.73
N GLY A 87 -1.43 -4.24 11.00
CA GLY A 87 -1.58 -5.69 11.03
C GLY A 87 -1.96 -6.32 9.69
N TYR A 88 -1.57 -5.68 8.58
CA TYR A 88 -1.83 -6.21 7.25
C TYR A 88 -1.19 -7.58 7.04
N LEU A 89 -1.77 -8.40 6.15
CA LEU A 89 -1.33 -9.79 5.97
C LEU A 89 -0.36 -9.90 4.80
N SER A 90 0.74 -10.63 4.98
CA SER A 90 1.72 -10.89 3.92
C SER A 90 1.17 -11.75 2.78
N SER A 91 0.02 -12.41 2.98
CA SER A 91 -0.70 -13.14 1.94
C SER A 91 -1.52 -12.22 1.01
N PHE A 92 -1.66 -10.94 1.34
CA PHE A 92 -2.42 -9.98 0.53
C PHE A 92 -1.52 -9.24 -0.46
N PRO A 93 -2.10 -8.58 -1.48
CA PRO A 93 -1.34 -7.76 -2.42
C PRO A 93 -0.53 -6.69 -1.70
N SER A 94 0.72 -6.51 -2.14
CA SER A 94 1.71 -5.60 -1.56
C SER A 94 2.38 -4.77 -2.65
N CYS A 95 2.74 -3.54 -2.33
CA CYS A 95 3.44 -2.62 -3.23
C CYS A 95 4.84 -3.14 -3.60
N MET A 96 5.40 -4.07 -2.81
CA MET A 96 6.65 -4.75 -3.14
C MET A 96 6.59 -5.49 -4.47
N HIS A 97 5.42 -5.97 -4.89
CA HIS A 97 5.25 -6.60 -6.20
C HIS A 97 5.60 -5.62 -7.33
N ILE A 98 5.14 -4.37 -7.23
CA ILE A 98 5.39 -3.33 -8.24
C ILE A 98 6.85 -2.91 -8.25
N LEU A 99 7.47 -2.74 -7.08
CA LEU A 99 8.90 -2.42 -6.99
C LEU A 99 9.80 -3.54 -7.52
N SER A 100 9.30 -4.78 -7.52
CA SER A 100 10.02 -5.95 -8.02
C SER A 100 9.80 -6.21 -9.52
N GLU A 101 8.96 -5.42 -10.20
CA GLU A 101 8.80 -5.52 -11.65
C GLU A 101 10.10 -5.12 -12.37
N GLU A 102 10.37 -5.77 -13.50
CA GLU A 102 11.65 -5.66 -14.20
C GLU A 102 12.06 -4.22 -14.49
N SER A 103 11.13 -3.38 -14.97
CA SER A 103 11.40 -1.97 -15.30
C SER A 103 11.82 -1.15 -14.08
N CYS A 104 11.11 -1.34 -12.96
CA CYS A 104 11.37 -0.65 -11.70
C CYS A 104 12.69 -1.13 -11.08
N PHE A 105 12.87 -2.44 -11.00
CA PHE A 105 14.04 -3.05 -10.38
C PHE A 105 15.33 -2.77 -11.15
N GLN A 106 15.31 -2.85 -12.48
CA GLN A 106 16.48 -2.49 -13.30
C GLN A 106 16.83 -0.99 -13.17
N ARG A 107 15.81 -0.13 -13.06
CA ARG A 107 16.06 1.30 -12.83
C ARG A 107 16.70 1.52 -11.47
N TRP A 108 16.18 0.90 -10.41
CA TRP A 108 16.76 0.96 -9.07
C TRP A 108 18.23 0.53 -9.05
N LEU A 109 18.56 -0.62 -9.66
CA LEU A 109 19.95 -1.08 -9.77
C LEU A 109 20.86 -0.11 -10.52
N THR A 110 20.33 0.65 -11.48
CA THR A 110 21.09 1.65 -12.23
C THR A 110 21.37 2.89 -11.37
N VAL A 111 20.40 3.31 -10.55
CA VAL A 111 20.54 4.47 -9.67
C VAL A 111 21.49 4.18 -8.51
N GLU A 112 21.38 3.01 -7.87
CA GLU A 112 22.26 2.59 -6.74
C GLU A 112 23.75 2.41 -7.13
N LYS A 113 24.05 2.22 -8.42
CA LYS A 113 25.41 2.04 -8.92
C LYS A 113 26.11 3.36 -9.29
N LYS A 114 25.40 4.48 -9.28
CA LYS A 114 25.98 5.81 -9.55
C LYS A 114 26.60 6.39 -8.28
#